data_AF-A3DER3-F1
#
_entry.id   AF-A3DER3-F1
#
_cell.length_a   1.000
_cell.length_b   1.000
_cell.length_c   1.000
_cell.angle_alpha   90.00
_cell.angle_beta   90.00
_cell.angle_gamma   90.00
#
_symmetry.space_group_name_H-M   'P 1'
#
loop_
_entity.id
_entity.type
_entity.pdbx_description
1 polymer ?
#
loop_
_entity_poly.entity_id
_entity_poly.type
_entity_poly.pdbx_seq_one_letter_code
_entity_poly.pdbx_strand_id
1 'polypeptide(L)'
;MDYYYYPFVSDPYAVYTPNVWQSQGADELYLYSMPAIERQPQPVLSNAPAQTSIVLFKELTGYPNYGNPSGNADILYTGNRGTWTFDIQPILLIPGNLTAQLVIRGVLDDHTNVPVANYSARITINGTVVHTGRLPLVHGSPAGQRFNNWRLLTFNVPNLRRNNTVVIQNTSNTGPNDWIAFDWMELRLQPR
;
A
#
# COMPACT_ATOMS: atom_id res chain seq x y z
N MET A 1 42.03 -38.16 57.61
CA MET A 1 41.86 -37.81 59.04
C MET A 1 40.42 -38.12 59.38
N ASP A 2 40.21 -39.33 59.88
CA ASP A 2 38.96 -39.79 60.47
C ASP A 2 38.82 -39.22 61.89
N TYR A 3 37.60 -38.89 62.30
CA TYR A 3 37.14 -39.15 63.67
C TYR A 3 35.66 -39.56 63.66
N TYR A 4 35.51 -40.88 63.80
CA TYR A 4 34.41 -41.70 64.30
C TYR A 4 33.46 -41.07 65.32
N TYR A 5 32.18 -41.48 65.28
CA TYR A 5 31.45 -41.93 66.48
C TYR A 5 30.28 -42.87 66.11
N TYR A 6 30.34 -44.11 66.62
CA TYR A 6 29.28 -45.13 66.70
C TYR A 6 28.48 -44.95 68.01
N PRO A 7 27.53 -45.82 68.40
CA PRO A 7 26.60 -46.69 67.66
C PRO A 7 25.14 -46.38 68.07
N PHE A 8 24.12 -47.06 67.56
CA PHE A 8 23.15 -47.73 68.45
C PHE A 8 22.33 -48.78 67.72
N VAL A 9 22.23 -49.90 68.39
CA VAL A 9 21.62 -51.18 68.02
C VAL A 9 20.22 -51.24 68.64
N SER A 10 19.27 -51.76 67.85
CA SER A 10 17.94 -52.33 68.10
C SER A 10 17.16 -52.05 69.41
N ASP A 11 15.88 -51.71 69.24
CA ASP A 11 14.79 -52.07 70.17
C ASP A 11 13.70 -52.86 69.39
N PRO A 12 13.23 -54.05 69.84
CA PRO A 12 12.54 -55.02 68.99
C PRO A 12 10.99 -54.98 69.06
N TYR A 13 10.36 -53.81 69.20
CA TYR A 13 8.87 -53.72 69.28
C TYR A 13 8.19 -52.55 68.56
N ALA A 14 8.86 -51.82 67.66
CA ALA A 14 8.19 -50.80 66.85
C ALA A 14 7.51 -51.43 65.60
N VAL A 15 6.21 -51.68 65.70
CA VAL A 15 5.35 -51.99 64.55
C VAL A 15 5.05 -50.68 63.81
N TYR A 16 5.24 -50.62 62.48
CA TYR A 16 4.23 -50.16 61.49
C TYR A 16 4.84 -49.97 60.08
N THR A 17 4.35 -50.80 59.16
CA THR A 17 4.20 -50.67 57.69
C THR A 17 5.20 -49.83 56.86
N PRO A 18 5.88 -50.41 55.86
CA PRO A 18 6.72 -49.66 54.94
C PRO A 18 5.88 -48.89 53.92
N ASN A 19 5.78 -47.57 54.09
CA ASN A 19 5.38 -46.67 53.00
C ASN A 19 6.59 -46.46 52.09
N VAL A 20 6.55 -47.11 50.93
CA VAL A 20 7.55 -47.02 49.86
C VAL A 20 7.40 -45.66 49.17
N TRP A 21 8.35 -44.78 49.48
CA TRP A 21 8.87 -43.64 48.72
C TRP A 21 7.90 -42.82 47.83
N GLN A 22 7.43 -41.70 48.38
CA GLN A 22 7.26 -40.47 47.61
C GLN A 22 8.20 -39.42 48.20
N SER A 23 9.32 -39.14 47.52
CA SER A 23 10.12 -37.95 47.86
C SER A 23 9.50 -36.73 47.17
N GLN A 24 8.70 -35.99 47.93
CA GLN A 24 8.48 -34.56 47.71
C GLN A 24 9.50 -33.77 48.55
N GLY A 25 10.11 -32.77 47.92
CA GLY A 25 11.10 -31.86 48.50
C GLY A 25 12.08 -31.42 47.41
N ALA A 26 11.62 -30.58 46.48
CA ALA A 26 11.74 -29.12 46.56
C ALA A 26 13.09 -28.66 45.99
N ASP A 27 13.06 -28.28 44.71
CA ASP A 27 13.72 -27.12 44.10
C ASP A 27 13.97 -27.41 42.62
N GLU A 28 13.00 -27.05 41.77
CA GLU A 28 13.23 -26.29 40.54
C GLU A 28 11.87 -25.78 40.03
N LEU A 29 11.71 -24.47 40.04
CA LEU A 29 10.58 -23.70 39.55
C LEU A 29 10.42 -23.86 38.04
N TYR A 30 9.84 -24.96 37.58
CA TYR A 30 9.25 -25.01 36.24
C TYR A 30 7.84 -24.44 36.31
N LEU A 31 7.76 -23.10 36.35
CA LEU A 31 6.60 -22.36 35.85
C LEU A 31 6.46 -22.70 34.37
N TYR A 32 5.83 -23.83 34.08
CA TYR A 32 5.31 -24.10 32.75
C TYR A 32 4.14 -23.14 32.58
N SER A 33 4.42 -21.93 32.09
CA SER A 33 3.38 -21.04 31.58
C SER A 33 2.71 -21.82 30.46
N MET A 34 1.54 -22.37 30.72
CA MET A 34 0.69 -22.80 29.62
C MET A 34 0.47 -21.55 28.78
N PRO A 35 0.86 -21.53 27.49
CA PRO A 35 0.50 -20.42 26.64
C PRO A 35 -1.01 -20.31 26.73
N ALA A 36 -1.51 -19.12 27.12
CA ALA A 36 -2.92 -18.83 27.03
C ALA A 36 -3.33 -19.29 25.63
N ILE A 37 -4.27 -20.24 25.54
CA ILE A 37 -4.86 -20.64 24.27
C ILE A 37 -5.47 -19.36 23.75
N GLU A 38 -4.72 -18.72 22.85
CA GLU A 38 -5.09 -17.49 22.20
C GLU A 38 -6.37 -17.85 21.46
N ARG A 39 -7.52 -17.48 22.04
CA ARG A 39 -8.82 -17.72 21.43
C ARG A 39 -8.79 -16.90 20.16
N GLN A 40 -8.41 -17.55 19.07
CA GLN A 40 -8.46 -16.97 17.75
C GLN A 40 -9.89 -16.43 17.61
N PRO A 41 -10.07 -15.10 17.47
CA PRO A 41 -11.40 -14.54 17.33
C PRO A 41 -12.07 -15.31 16.18
N GLN A 42 -13.27 -15.84 16.45
CA GLN A 42 -13.97 -16.62 15.43
C GLN A 42 -14.05 -15.79 14.16
N PRO A 43 -13.72 -16.36 12.99
CA PRO A 43 -13.79 -15.64 11.74
C PRO A 43 -15.21 -15.10 11.59
N VAL A 44 -15.34 -13.78 11.53
CA VAL A 44 -16.61 -13.14 11.21
C VAL A 44 -16.88 -13.43 9.74
N LEU A 45 -17.94 -14.19 9.47
CA LEU A 45 -18.46 -14.35 8.12
C LEU A 45 -18.96 -12.98 7.64
N SER A 46 -18.20 -12.32 6.76
CA SER A 46 -18.66 -11.07 6.16
C SER A 46 -19.68 -11.38 5.07
N ASN A 47 -20.85 -10.74 5.15
CA ASN A 47 -21.92 -10.83 4.15
C ASN A 47 -22.04 -9.52 3.36
N ALA A 48 -20.90 -8.85 3.12
CA ALA A 48 -20.89 -7.61 2.36
C ALA A 48 -21.48 -7.87 0.96
N PRO A 49 -22.45 -7.05 0.51
CA PRO A 49 -23.04 -7.23 -0.81
C PRO A 49 -21.96 -7.09 -1.89
N ALA A 50 -22.08 -7.87 -2.95
CA ALA A 50 -21.20 -7.74 -4.10
C ALA A 50 -21.32 -6.32 -4.69
N GLN A 51 -20.17 -5.67 -4.92
CA GLN A 51 -20.10 -4.35 -5.52
C GLN A 51 -19.50 -4.46 -6.93
N THR A 52 -20.17 -3.88 -7.92
CA THR A 52 -19.64 -3.76 -9.27
C THR A 52 -18.64 -2.61 -9.32
N SER A 53 -17.43 -2.86 -9.81
CA SER A 53 -16.46 -1.80 -10.15
C SER A 53 -16.13 -1.85 -11.62
N ILE A 54 -16.15 -0.69 -12.28
CA ILE A 54 -15.81 -0.56 -13.70
C ILE A 54 -14.56 0.31 -13.80
N VAL A 55 -13.57 -0.12 -14.57
CA VAL A 55 -12.33 0.62 -14.80
C VAL A 55 -12.16 0.89 -16.28
N LEU A 56 -12.09 2.17 -16.65
CA LEU A 56 -11.65 2.58 -17.97
C LEU A 56 -10.15 2.86 -17.88
N PHE A 57 -9.36 2.09 -18.61
CA PHE A 57 -7.91 2.20 -18.64
C PHE A 57 -7.45 2.97 -19.87
N LYS A 58 -6.46 3.85 -19.70
CA LYS A 58 -5.79 4.57 -20.78
C LYS A 58 -4.28 4.42 -20.63
N GLU A 59 -3.69 3.71 -21.56
CA GLU A 59 -2.24 3.69 -21.78
C GLU A 59 -1.81 5.05 -22.37
N LEU A 60 -0.68 5.59 -21.90
CA LEU A 60 -0.10 6.82 -22.42
C LEU A 60 1.12 6.49 -23.29
N THR A 61 1.22 7.07 -24.48
CA THR A 61 2.11 6.57 -25.54
C THR A 61 2.89 7.65 -26.30
N GLY A 62 2.94 8.87 -25.77
CA GLY A 62 3.59 10.02 -26.38
C GLY A 62 5.11 10.01 -26.29
N TYR A 63 5.70 9.13 -25.48
CA TYR A 63 7.12 9.01 -25.24
C TYR A 63 7.54 7.55 -24.95
N PRO A 64 8.57 7.00 -25.62
CA PRO A 64 9.02 5.62 -25.39
C PRO A 64 9.97 5.50 -24.18
N ASN A 65 10.45 4.29 -23.91
CA ASN A 65 11.49 3.92 -22.93
C ASN A 65 11.13 3.91 -21.44
N TYR A 66 10.20 4.74 -20.97
CA TYR A 66 9.99 4.89 -19.51
C TYR A 66 8.91 3.98 -18.92
N GLY A 67 7.82 3.75 -19.66
CA GLY A 67 6.67 2.98 -19.16
C GLY A 67 7.00 1.54 -18.79
N ASN A 68 6.19 0.94 -17.93
CA ASN A 68 6.43 -0.43 -17.48
C ASN A 68 5.12 -1.21 -17.27
N PRO A 69 4.88 -2.29 -18.05
CA PRO A 69 5.84 -3.03 -18.90
C PRO A 69 5.96 -2.55 -20.35
N SER A 70 5.07 -1.68 -20.82
CA SER A 70 4.94 -1.31 -22.24
C SER A 70 6.15 -0.57 -22.81
N GLY A 71 6.90 0.15 -21.96
CA GLY A 71 7.88 1.14 -22.39
C GLY A 71 7.25 2.48 -22.75
N ASN A 72 5.93 2.64 -22.69
CA ASN A 72 5.24 3.84 -23.14
C ASN A 72 4.87 4.76 -21.98
N ALA A 73 5.05 6.06 -22.16
CA ALA A 73 4.59 7.07 -21.22
C ALA A 73 4.20 8.34 -21.98
N ASP A 74 3.55 9.29 -21.33
CA ASP A 74 3.52 10.68 -21.76
C ASP A 74 4.44 11.49 -20.84
N ILE A 75 5.12 12.51 -21.39
CA ILE A 75 5.91 13.45 -20.60
C ILE A 75 5.37 14.87 -20.76
N LEU A 76 5.38 15.63 -19.68
CA LEU A 76 5.12 17.07 -19.69
C LEU A 76 6.35 17.82 -19.18
N TYR A 77 7.05 18.48 -20.08
CA TYR A 77 8.07 19.47 -19.73
C TYR A 77 7.49 20.61 -18.90
N THR A 78 8.36 21.29 -18.17
CA THR A 78 8.01 22.45 -17.35
C THR A 78 7.29 23.51 -18.20
N GLY A 79 6.13 23.97 -17.73
CA GLY A 79 5.27 24.93 -18.44
C GLY A 79 4.29 24.30 -19.44
N ASN A 80 4.50 23.05 -19.86
CA ASN A 80 3.62 22.38 -20.82
C ASN A 80 2.32 21.88 -20.18
N ARG A 81 1.35 21.60 -21.05
CA ARG A 81 0.03 21.09 -20.70
C ARG A 81 -0.35 19.91 -21.58
N GLY A 82 -0.85 18.85 -20.96
CA GLY A 82 -1.47 17.69 -21.60
C GLY A 82 -2.98 17.66 -21.38
N THR A 83 -3.70 17.02 -22.31
CA THR A 83 -5.16 16.82 -22.21
C THR A 83 -5.52 15.40 -22.64
N TRP A 84 -6.25 14.68 -21.78
CA TRP A 84 -6.72 13.32 -22.02
C TRP A 84 -8.22 13.22 -21.79
N THR A 85 -8.90 12.41 -22.60
CA THR A 85 -10.35 12.22 -22.51
C THR A 85 -10.70 10.76 -22.27
N PHE A 86 -11.60 10.51 -21.31
CA PHE A 86 -12.29 9.25 -21.10
C PHE A 86 -13.72 9.36 -21.64
N ASP A 87 -14.09 8.49 -22.57
CA ASP A 87 -15.47 8.36 -23.06
C ASP A 87 -16.12 7.14 -22.40
N ILE A 88 -17.07 7.40 -21.51
CA ILE A 88 -17.86 6.38 -20.84
C ILE A 88 -19.00 5.98 -21.77
N GLN A 89 -19.06 4.69 -22.10
CA GLN A 89 -20.18 4.14 -22.85
C GLN A 89 -21.49 4.40 -22.08
N PRO A 90 -22.54 4.96 -22.71
CA PRO A 90 -23.77 5.35 -22.01
C PRO A 90 -24.41 4.25 -21.16
N ILE A 91 -24.30 2.98 -21.61
CA ILE A 91 -24.80 1.80 -20.88
C ILE A 91 -24.24 1.70 -19.45
N LEU A 92 -23.02 2.19 -19.22
CA LEU A 92 -22.35 2.13 -17.92
C LEU A 92 -22.88 3.20 -16.94
N LEU A 93 -23.61 4.21 -17.43
CA LEU A 93 -24.20 5.27 -16.60
C LEU A 93 -25.67 4.98 -16.22
N ILE A 94 -26.29 3.98 -16.85
CA ILE A 94 -27.71 3.59 -16.61
C ILE A 94 -27.98 3.17 -15.16
N PRO A 95 -27.09 2.45 -14.44
CA PRO A 95 -27.33 2.12 -13.04
C PRO A 95 -27.58 3.35 -12.16
N GLY A 96 -27.21 4.56 -12.63
CA GLY A 96 -27.35 5.80 -11.88
C GLY A 96 -26.45 5.80 -10.64
N ASN A 97 -26.34 6.95 -9.98
CA ASN A 97 -25.72 7.05 -8.66
C ASN A 97 -24.27 6.50 -8.54
N LEU A 98 -23.42 6.76 -9.54
CA LEU A 98 -22.00 6.40 -9.50
C LEU A 98 -21.14 7.53 -8.91
N THR A 99 -20.04 7.15 -8.26
CA THR A 99 -18.87 8.00 -8.05
C THR A 99 -17.75 7.57 -8.96
N ALA A 100 -16.80 8.49 -9.17
CA ALA A 100 -15.65 8.22 -9.99
C ALA A 100 -14.37 8.75 -9.35
N GLN A 101 -13.29 7.97 -9.48
CA GLN A 101 -11.94 8.34 -9.13
C GLN A 101 -11.05 8.26 -10.36
N LEU A 102 -10.23 9.29 -10.55
CA LEU A 102 -9.13 9.28 -11.49
C LEU A 102 -7.88 8.81 -10.75
N VAL A 103 -7.23 7.77 -11.26
CA VAL A 103 -5.92 7.31 -10.81
C VAL A 103 -4.91 7.56 -11.91
N ILE A 104 -3.78 8.16 -11.57
CA ILE A 104 -2.71 8.50 -12.51
C ILE A 104 -1.43 7.88 -11.99
N ARG A 105 -0.77 7.06 -12.80
CA ARG A 105 0.55 6.53 -12.47
C ARG A 105 1.62 7.46 -13.02
N GLY A 106 2.43 8.04 -12.15
CA GLY A 106 3.41 9.07 -12.52
C GLY A 106 4.74 8.98 -11.77
N VAL A 107 5.74 9.68 -12.31
CA VAL A 107 7.05 9.97 -11.70
C VAL A 107 7.50 11.38 -12.10
N LEU A 108 8.47 11.90 -11.37
CA LEU A 108 9.21 13.10 -11.75
C LEU A 108 10.35 12.73 -12.70
N ASP A 109 10.98 13.75 -13.25
CA ASP A 109 12.20 13.64 -14.04
C ASP A 109 13.20 12.65 -13.43
N ASP A 110 13.97 11.94 -14.25
CA ASP A 110 15.01 11.03 -13.77
C ASP A 110 16.34 11.73 -13.44
N HIS A 111 16.44 13.03 -13.71
CA HIS A 111 17.51 13.90 -13.21
C HIS A 111 17.32 14.21 -11.72
N THR A 112 18.15 13.59 -10.87
CA THR A 112 18.06 13.71 -9.40
C THR A 112 18.75 14.95 -8.81
N ASN A 113 19.37 15.79 -9.64
CA ASN A 113 20.00 17.05 -9.22
C ASN A 113 18.97 18.17 -8.95
N VAL A 114 17.70 17.97 -9.33
CA VAL A 114 16.61 18.91 -9.06
C VAL A 114 15.78 18.41 -7.88
N PRO A 115 15.59 19.20 -6.80
CA PRO A 115 14.80 18.75 -5.66
C PRO A 115 13.35 18.40 -6.04
N VAL A 116 12.85 17.25 -5.57
CA VAL A 116 11.43 16.82 -5.66
C VAL A 116 10.45 17.94 -5.28
N ALA A 117 10.81 18.75 -4.29
CA ALA A 117 10.02 19.87 -3.79
C ALA A 117 9.74 20.98 -4.83
N ASN A 118 10.47 21.01 -5.95
CA ASN A 118 10.29 21.99 -7.01
C ASN A 118 9.26 21.54 -8.06
N TYR A 119 8.89 20.25 -8.07
CA TYR A 119 7.92 19.72 -9.01
C TYR A 119 6.50 19.98 -8.54
N SER A 120 5.69 20.55 -9.42
CA SER A 120 4.29 20.87 -9.14
C SER A 120 3.43 20.79 -10.39
N ALA A 121 2.13 20.59 -10.20
CA ALA A 121 1.18 20.63 -11.29
C ALA A 121 -0.15 21.25 -10.87
N ARG A 122 -0.90 21.69 -11.88
CA ARG A 122 -2.33 21.98 -11.79
C ARG A 122 -3.09 20.90 -12.54
N ILE A 123 -4.00 20.21 -11.86
CA ILE A 123 -4.82 19.14 -12.42
C ILE A 123 -6.27 19.60 -12.43
N THR A 124 -6.89 19.55 -13.60
CA THR A 124 -8.28 19.96 -13.81
C THR A 124 -9.04 18.80 -14.43
N ILE A 125 -10.21 18.47 -13.87
CA ILE A 125 -11.10 17.43 -14.38
C ILE A 125 -12.45 18.08 -14.69
N ASN A 126 -12.93 17.95 -15.93
CA ASN A 126 -14.20 18.54 -16.38
C ASN A 126 -14.31 20.05 -16.10
N GLY A 127 -13.18 20.77 -16.21
CA GLY A 127 -13.09 22.21 -15.92
C GLY A 127 -12.95 22.57 -14.43
N THR A 128 -13.04 21.60 -13.52
CA THR A 128 -12.87 21.82 -12.08
C THR A 128 -11.43 21.50 -11.66
N VAL A 129 -10.78 22.42 -10.94
CA VAL A 129 -9.43 22.18 -10.39
C VAL A 129 -9.52 21.21 -9.22
N VAL A 130 -8.86 20.06 -9.32
CA VAL A 130 -8.82 19.03 -8.27
C VAL A 130 -7.50 18.99 -7.52
N HIS A 131 -6.45 19.58 -8.10
CA HIS A 131 -5.14 19.70 -7.47
C HIS A 131 -4.41 20.94 -7.99
N THR A 132 -3.68 21.62 -7.09
CA THR A 132 -2.68 22.63 -7.45
C THR A 132 -1.55 22.56 -6.44
N GLY A 133 -0.32 22.44 -6.94
CA GLY A 133 0.88 22.47 -6.11
C GLY A 133 1.72 21.19 -6.25
N ARG A 134 2.51 20.91 -5.22
CA ARG A 134 3.49 19.82 -5.21
C ARG A 134 2.84 18.47 -5.47
N LEU A 135 3.56 17.61 -6.18
CA LEU A 135 3.14 16.24 -6.41
C LEU A 135 3.88 15.29 -5.45
N PRO A 136 3.19 14.35 -4.80
CA PRO A 136 3.81 13.33 -3.94
C PRO A 136 4.44 12.20 -4.79
N LEU A 137 5.28 12.58 -5.75
CA LEU A 137 5.97 11.68 -6.67
C LEU A 137 7.46 11.62 -6.32
N VAL A 138 8.16 10.67 -6.93
CA VAL A 138 9.60 10.49 -6.83
C VAL A 138 10.23 10.62 -8.21
N HIS A 139 11.52 10.91 -8.28
CA HIS A 139 12.28 10.83 -9.54
C HIS A 139 12.18 9.45 -10.17
N GLY A 140 12.03 9.40 -11.50
CA GLY A 140 12.06 8.16 -12.25
C GLY A 140 13.36 7.39 -12.02
N SER A 141 13.27 6.08 -11.81
CA SER A 141 14.44 5.21 -11.61
C SER A 141 14.22 3.82 -12.19
N PRO A 142 15.25 3.22 -12.83
CA PRO A 142 16.57 3.79 -13.11
C PRO A 142 16.54 4.81 -14.27
N ALA A 143 17.44 5.81 -14.23
CA ALA A 143 17.49 6.86 -15.25
C ALA A 143 17.76 6.32 -16.66
N GLY A 144 17.10 6.90 -17.67
CA GLY A 144 17.21 6.52 -19.08
C GLY A 144 16.65 5.13 -19.42
N GLN A 145 15.95 4.49 -18.48
CA GLN A 145 15.49 3.10 -18.58
C GLN A 145 14.01 3.01 -18.21
N ARG A 146 13.42 1.82 -18.35
CA ARG A 146 12.06 1.57 -17.86
C ARG A 146 12.00 1.76 -16.35
N PHE A 147 11.16 2.68 -15.90
CA PHE A 147 11.06 2.96 -14.48
C PHE A 147 10.28 1.87 -13.75
N ASN A 148 10.73 1.55 -12.53
CA ASN A 148 10.09 0.54 -11.68
C ASN A 148 9.52 1.12 -10.39
N ASN A 149 9.66 2.43 -10.17
CA ASN A 149 9.33 3.12 -8.93
C ASN A 149 8.16 4.12 -9.07
N TRP A 150 7.31 3.92 -10.08
CA TRP A 150 6.11 4.71 -10.31
C TRP A 150 5.21 4.85 -9.07
N ARG A 151 4.62 6.04 -8.89
CA ARG A 151 3.67 6.34 -7.80
C ARG A 151 2.30 6.68 -8.34
N LEU A 152 1.28 6.54 -7.50
CA LEU A 152 -0.10 6.82 -7.86
C LEU A 152 -0.53 8.18 -7.31
N LEU A 153 -1.17 8.97 -8.15
CA LEU A 153 -1.99 10.10 -7.76
C LEU A 153 -3.45 9.67 -7.86
N THR A 154 -4.30 10.13 -6.94
CA THR A 154 -5.73 9.76 -6.93
C THR A 154 -6.57 10.99 -6.64
N PHE A 155 -7.57 11.23 -7.47
CA PHE A 155 -8.47 12.38 -7.35
C PHE A 155 -9.92 11.94 -7.57
N ASN A 156 -10.83 12.52 -6.79
CA ASN A 156 -12.26 12.38 -7.08
C ASN A 156 -12.59 13.12 -8.38
N VAL A 157 -13.52 12.57 -9.17
CA VAL A 157 -13.98 13.19 -10.43
C VAL A 157 -15.25 13.99 -10.17
N PRO A 158 -15.16 15.33 -10.14
CA PRO A 158 -16.34 16.17 -10.01
C PRO A 158 -17.15 16.15 -11.31
N ASN A 159 -18.48 16.24 -11.17
CA ASN A 159 -19.41 16.33 -12.29
C ASN A 159 -19.14 15.25 -13.36
N LEU A 160 -19.20 13.97 -12.95
CA LEU A 160 -19.02 12.83 -13.85
C LEU A 160 -19.96 12.96 -15.07
N ARG A 161 -19.40 12.85 -16.26
CA ARG A 161 -20.10 12.99 -17.54
C ARG A 161 -19.83 11.76 -18.41
N ARG A 162 -20.49 11.68 -19.56
CA ARG A 162 -20.11 10.74 -20.61
C ARG A 162 -18.66 10.96 -21.04
N ASN A 163 -18.30 12.20 -21.36
CA ASN A 163 -16.96 12.59 -21.76
C ASN A 163 -16.31 13.31 -20.59
N ASN A 164 -15.26 12.71 -20.03
CA ASN A 164 -14.50 13.30 -18.94
C ASN A 164 -13.13 13.74 -19.44
N THR A 165 -12.84 15.03 -19.32
CA THR A 165 -11.57 15.62 -19.77
C THR A 165 -10.68 15.86 -18.57
N VAL A 166 -9.49 15.27 -18.61
CA VAL A 166 -8.40 15.47 -17.67
C VAL A 166 -7.37 16.38 -18.31
N VAL A 167 -7.00 17.45 -17.61
CA VAL A 167 -5.97 18.39 -18.01
C VAL A 167 -4.92 18.43 -16.91
N ILE A 168 -3.67 18.23 -17.29
CA ILE A 168 -2.53 18.39 -16.39
C ILE A 168 -1.63 19.46 -16.99
N GLN A 169 -1.32 20.47 -16.19
CA GLN A 169 -0.31 21.47 -16.51
C GLN A 169 0.87 21.29 -15.56
N ASN A 170 2.07 21.13 -16.10
CA ASN A 170 3.30 21.15 -15.32
C ASN A 170 3.61 22.60 -14.93
N THR A 171 3.49 22.89 -13.64
CA THR A 171 3.70 24.23 -13.04
C THR A 171 5.00 24.29 -12.23
N SER A 172 5.89 23.32 -12.43
CA SER A 172 7.13 23.17 -11.67
C SER A 172 8.00 24.43 -11.74
N ASN A 173 8.73 24.70 -10.66
CA ASN A 173 9.75 25.74 -10.62
C ASN A 173 11.13 25.10 -10.88
N THR A 174 11.27 24.55 -12.08
CA THR A 174 12.43 23.77 -12.54
C THR A 174 12.89 24.30 -13.90
N GLY A 175 13.95 23.72 -14.46
CA GLY A 175 14.41 24.06 -15.80
C GLY A 175 13.40 23.66 -16.88
N PRO A 176 13.47 24.28 -18.08
CA PRO A 176 12.53 24.02 -19.17
C PRO A 176 12.59 22.58 -19.70
N ASN A 177 13.73 21.91 -19.53
CA ASN A 177 13.92 20.52 -19.95
C ASN A 177 13.52 19.52 -18.86
N ASP A 178 13.20 19.99 -17.65
CA ASP A 178 12.72 19.10 -16.59
C ASP A 178 11.25 18.73 -16.87
N TRP A 179 10.90 17.47 -16.62
CA TRP A 179 9.59 16.92 -16.96
C TRP A 179 8.93 16.12 -15.83
N ILE A 180 7.65 15.83 -16.02
CA ILE A 180 6.86 14.88 -15.23
C ILE A 180 6.34 13.83 -16.20
N ALA A 181 6.53 12.55 -15.89
CA ALA A 181 6.06 11.44 -16.72
C ALA A 181 4.82 10.79 -16.14
N PHE A 182 3.98 10.26 -17.04
CA PHE A 182 2.76 9.54 -16.74
C PHE A 182 2.73 8.25 -17.58
N ASP A 183 2.54 7.10 -16.94
CA ASP A 183 2.54 5.78 -17.58
C ASP A 183 1.14 5.42 -18.09
N TRP A 184 0.16 5.48 -17.19
CA TRP A 184 -1.25 5.24 -17.50
C TRP A 184 -2.18 6.06 -16.62
N MET A 185 -3.44 6.12 -17.06
CA MET A 185 -4.55 6.68 -16.28
C MET A 185 -5.72 5.70 -16.21
N GLU A 186 -6.39 5.65 -15.08
CA GLU A 186 -7.62 4.90 -14.87
C GLU A 186 -8.74 5.82 -14.41
N LEU A 187 -9.91 5.67 -15.02
CA LEU A 187 -11.16 6.19 -14.48
C LEU A 187 -11.94 5.03 -13.86
N ARG A 188 -11.98 5.01 -12.52
CA ARG A 188 -12.65 3.96 -11.73
C ARG A 188 -14.04 4.43 -11.36
N LEU A 189 -15.07 3.69 -11.76
CA LEU A 189 -16.48 3.94 -11.44
C LEU A 189 -16.94 2.95 -10.37
N GLN A 190 -17.66 3.47 -9.37
CA GLN A 190 -18.17 2.70 -8.24
C GLN A 190 -19.58 3.19 -7.88
N PRO A 191 -20.48 2.30 -7.43
CA PRO A 191 -21.73 2.70 -6.78
C PRO A 191 -21.45 3.64 -5.60
N ARG A 192 -22.35 4.61 -5.38
CA ARG A 192 -22.37 5.39 -4.13
C ARG A 192 -22.91 4.58 -2.96
#